data_AF-A0A1M7INE3-F1
#
_entry.id   AF-A0A1M7INE3-F1
#
_cell.length_a   1.000
_cell.length_b   1.000
_cell.length_c   1.000
_cell.angle_alpha   90.00
_cell.angle_beta   90.00
_cell.angle_gamma   90.00
#
_symmetry.space_group_name_H-M   'P 1'
#
loop_
_entity.id
_entity.type
_entity.pdbx_description
1 polymer ?
#
loop_
_entity_poly.entity_id
_entity_poly.type
_entity_poly.pdbx_seq_one_letter_code
_entity_poly.pdbx_strand_id
1 'polypeptide(L)'
;MGSATRLGSGLFGIGMLAFGVLNFVFGTPVLGLEPLPDWLPAQTLWTYIIALLLVVGGVCVLSDRLRPRQSAIMLGGLLSLWLILQVPTLLANIHNGSKWTSAFECLALCSAAWVLAHALSDSATVRTSWNGRLRRLADIGRYGFGITLPVFGALHFIYWQYVASVIPGWIPGSPVFWAYFTGCAHIAAGLAILSGVQARLAATMLGIMFGSWVLIVHVPRVLASPHNQSEWTSLCVAIALCGGAWLMAGYLARSSVTVDTSQDHRPQREPASA
;
A
#
# COMPACT_ATOMS: atom_id res chain seq x y z
N MET A 1 15.15 -11.43 -5.03
CA MET A 1 14.31 -10.74 -4.02
C MET A 1 14.34 -11.50 -2.69
N GLY A 2 14.41 -10.80 -1.56
CA GLY A 2 14.28 -11.40 -0.21
C GLY A 2 12.86 -11.87 0.09
N SER A 3 12.67 -12.70 1.13
CA SER A 3 11.38 -13.34 1.48
C SER A 3 10.24 -12.35 1.69
N ALA A 4 10.46 -11.29 2.48
CA ALA A 4 9.47 -10.23 2.72
C ALA A 4 9.04 -9.54 1.42
N THR A 5 9.97 -9.25 0.52
CA THR A 5 9.64 -8.61 -0.76
C THR A 5 8.83 -9.55 -1.66
N ARG A 6 9.13 -10.85 -1.68
CA ARG A 6 8.35 -11.82 -2.47
C ARG A 6 6.92 -11.95 -1.95
N LEU A 7 6.76 -12.11 -0.64
CA LEU A 7 5.45 -12.14 0.02
C LEU A 7 4.65 -10.86 -0.28
N GLY A 8 5.29 -9.70 -0.11
CA GLY A 8 4.67 -8.41 -0.37
C GLY A 8 4.27 -8.21 -1.84
N SER A 9 5.11 -8.66 -2.77
CA SER A 9 4.80 -8.62 -4.22
C SER A 9 3.60 -9.49 -4.55
N GLY A 10 3.54 -10.70 -3.98
CA GLY A 10 2.43 -11.63 -4.17
C GLY A 10 1.11 -11.05 -3.66
N LEU A 11 1.08 -10.59 -2.41
CA LEU A 11 -0.13 -10.00 -1.81
C LEU A 11 -0.58 -8.73 -2.54
N PHE A 12 0.36 -7.85 -2.92
CA PHE A 12 0.03 -6.65 -3.69
C PHE A 12 -0.54 -7.01 -5.07
N GLY A 13 0.08 -7.98 -5.77
CA GLY A 13 -0.42 -8.49 -7.05
C GLY A 13 -1.81 -9.11 -6.96
N ILE A 14 -2.10 -9.88 -5.91
CA ILE A 14 -3.43 -10.43 -5.62
C ILE A 14 -4.45 -9.30 -5.43
N GLY A 15 -4.12 -8.28 -4.64
CA GLY A 15 -5.00 -7.13 -4.42
C GLY A 15 -5.33 -6.38 -5.71
N MET A 16 -4.32 -6.11 -6.56
CA MET A 16 -4.53 -5.44 -7.85
C MET A 16 -5.36 -6.30 -8.81
N LEU A 17 -5.09 -7.60 -8.89
CA LEU A 17 -5.88 -8.54 -9.66
C LEU A 17 -7.35 -8.54 -9.18
N ALA A 18 -7.55 -8.61 -7.87
CA ALA A 18 -8.88 -8.65 -7.28
C ALA A 18 -9.68 -7.37 -7.55
N PHE A 19 -9.08 -6.18 -7.46
CA PHE A 19 -9.75 -4.93 -7.88
C PHE A 19 -10.20 -4.99 -9.34
N GLY A 20 -9.34 -5.46 -10.25
CA GLY A 20 -9.70 -5.60 -11.65
C GLY A 20 -10.86 -6.56 -11.89
N VAL A 21 -10.87 -7.71 -11.19
CA VAL A 21 -11.99 -8.66 -11.24
C VAL A 21 -13.28 -8.04 -10.69
N LEU A 22 -13.20 -7.30 -9.58
CA LEU A 22 -14.37 -6.63 -9.00
C LEU A 22 -14.98 -5.62 -9.97
N ASN A 23 -14.16 -4.81 -10.65
CA ASN A 23 -14.66 -3.88 -11.66
C ASN A 23 -15.37 -4.60 -12.81
N PHE A 24 -14.88 -5.77 -13.25
CA PHE A 24 -15.58 -6.58 -14.26
C PHE A 24 -16.91 -7.14 -13.76
N VAL A 25 -16.94 -7.64 -12.52
CA VAL A 25 -18.14 -8.28 -11.92
C VAL A 25 -19.24 -7.26 -11.67
N PHE A 26 -18.90 -6.11 -11.09
CA PHE A 26 -19.90 -5.09 -10.73
C PHE A 26 -20.18 -4.11 -11.87
N GLY A 27 -19.29 -3.99 -12.87
CA GLY A 27 -19.43 -3.04 -13.97
C GLY A 27 -19.35 -1.57 -13.53
N THR A 28 -18.87 -1.33 -12.31
CA THR A 28 -18.76 -0.01 -11.68
C THR A 28 -17.33 0.23 -11.20
N PRO A 29 -16.94 1.50 -11.03
CA PRO A 29 -15.59 1.86 -10.56
C PRO A 29 -15.29 1.28 -9.18
N VAL A 30 -14.01 1.10 -8.83
CA VAL A 30 -13.62 0.73 -7.46
C VAL A 30 -14.11 1.79 -6.48
N LEU A 31 -15.13 1.46 -5.69
CA LEU A 31 -15.78 2.40 -4.78
C LEU A 31 -14.77 3.10 -3.87
N GLY A 32 -14.79 4.44 -3.88
CA GLY A 32 -13.90 5.29 -3.10
C GLY A 32 -12.52 5.52 -3.73
N LEU A 33 -11.92 4.52 -4.37
CA LEU A 33 -10.54 4.61 -4.87
C LEU A 33 -10.42 5.08 -6.31
N GLU A 34 -11.29 4.61 -7.20
CA GLU A 34 -11.25 4.93 -8.63
C GLU A 34 -11.97 6.27 -8.88
N PRO A 35 -11.24 7.36 -9.16
CA PRO A 35 -11.79 8.70 -9.21
C PRO A 35 -12.23 9.05 -10.62
N LEU A 36 -13.22 8.31 -11.16
CA LEU A 36 -13.82 8.66 -12.45
C LEU A 36 -14.72 9.88 -12.25
N PRO A 37 -14.45 11.03 -12.93
CA PRO A 37 -15.27 12.22 -12.77
C PRO A 37 -16.66 12.03 -13.38
N ASP A 38 -17.68 12.60 -12.74
CA ASP A 38 -19.09 12.51 -13.18
C ASP A 38 -19.31 13.03 -14.62
N TRP A 39 -18.47 13.96 -15.08
CA TRP A 39 -18.54 14.54 -16.42
C TRP A 39 -17.87 13.67 -17.51
N LEU A 40 -17.14 12.62 -17.14
CA LEU A 40 -16.41 11.80 -18.10
C LEU A 40 -17.39 10.95 -18.92
N PRO A 41 -17.45 11.10 -20.26
CA PRO A 41 -18.34 10.29 -21.07
C PRO A 41 -17.89 8.81 -21.06
N ALA A 42 -18.86 7.91 -21.23
CA ALA A 42 -18.65 6.47 -21.29
C ALA A 42 -17.86 5.90 -20.08
N GLN A 43 -18.19 6.32 -18.85
CA GLN A 43 -17.52 5.85 -17.62
C GLN A 43 -17.39 4.33 -17.55
N THR A 44 -18.43 3.58 -17.95
CA THR A 44 -18.39 2.11 -17.97
C THR A 44 -17.27 1.55 -18.86
N LEU A 45 -17.00 2.18 -20.02
CA LEU A 45 -15.88 1.80 -20.88
C LEU A 45 -14.54 2.02 -20.17
N TRP A 46 -14.38 3.17 -19.51
CA TRP A 46 -13.17 3.48 -18.73
C TRP A 46 -12.97 2.52 -17.57
N THR A 47 -14.03 2.17 -16.85
CA THR A 47 -14.00 1.15 -15.80
C THR A 47 -13.51 -0.19 -16.33
N TYR A 48 -13.97 -0.65 -17.50
CA TYR A 48 -13.48 -1.89 -18.08
C TYR A 48 -12.03 -1.82 -18.58
N ILE A 49 -11.58 -0.67 -19.10
CA ILE A 49 -10.18 -0.46 -19.46
C ILE A 49 -9.30 -0.53 -18.20
N ILE A 50 -9.70 0.15 -17.13
CA ILE A 50 -9.02 0.13 -15.84
C ILE A 50 -9.02 -1.28 -15.26
N ALA A 51 -10.15 -1.98 -15.31
CA ALA A 51 -10.28 -3.37 -14.87
C ALA A 51 -9.26 -4.27 -15.58
N LEU A 52 -9.15 -4.14 -16.91
CA LEU A 52 -8.17 -4.89 -17.70
C LEU A 52 -6.73 -4.56 -17.28
N LEU A 53 -6.40 -3.29 -17.09
CA LEU A 53 -5.07 -2.88 -16.63
C LEU A 53 -4.73 -3.44 -15.25
N LEU A 54 -5.69 -3.45 -14.32
CA LEU A 54 -5.52 -4.01 -12.98
C LEU A 54 -5.35 -5.53 -13.01
N VAL A 55 -6.15 -6.25 -13.81
CA VAL A 55 -6.03 -7.71 -14.01
C VAL A 55 -4.67 -8.05 -14.62
N VAL A 56 -4.31 -7.41 -15.74
CA VAL A 56 -3.04 -7.67 -16.44
C VAL A 56 -1.86 -7.31 -15.55
N GLY A 57 -1.94 -6.19 -14.84
CA GLY A 57 -0.92 -5.75 -13.88
C GLY A 57 -0.72 -6.76 -12.75
N GLY A 58 -1.82 -7.20 -12.11
CA GLY A 58 -1.80 -8.19 -11.04
C GLY A 58 -1.25 -9.54 -11.51
N VAL A 59 -1.75 -10.09 -12.62
CA VAL A 59 -1.25 -11.36 -13.19
C VAL A 59 0.23 -11.29 -13.52
N CYS A 60 0.69 -10.19 -14.12
CA CYS A 60 2.10 -10.03 -14.45
C CYS A 60 2.99 -9.90 -13.21
N VAL A 61 2.52 -9.27 -12.13
CA VAL A 61 3.25 -9.20 -10.85
C VAL A 61 3.34 -10.59 -10.20
N LEU A 62 2.31 -11.42 -10.34
CA LEU A 62 2.26 -12.77 -9.78
C LEU A 62 3.07 -13.81 -10.57
N SER A 63 3.57 -13.45 -11.75
CA SER A 63 4.28 -14.37 -12.65
C SER A 63 5.75 -13.98 -12.79
N ASP A 64 6.63 -14.89 -12.38
CA ASP A 64 8.08 -14.73 -12.56
C ASP A 64 8.51 -14.72 -14.03
N ARG A 65 7.66 -15.19 -14.95
CA ARG A 65 7.96 -15.31 -16.38
C ARG A 65 7.51 -14.10 -17.21
N LEU A 66 6.58 -13.30 -16.70
CA LEU A 66 6.04 -12.15 -17.42
C LEU A 66 6.95 -10.93 -17.22
N ARG A 67 6.44 -9.72 -17.50
CA ARG A 67 7.18 -8.47 -17.31
C ARG A 67 6.73 -7.79 -16.00
N PRO A 68 7.03 -8.35 -14.81
CA PRO A 68 6.51 -7.84 -13.54
C PRO A 68 6.97 -6.41 -13.27
N ARG A 69 8.20 -6.05 -13.69
CA ARG A 69 8.72 -4.68 -13.55
C ARG A 69 7.89 -3.66 -14.32
N GLN A 70 7.62 -3.93 -15.60
CA GLN A 70 6.83 -3.02 -16.44
C GLN A 70 5.41 -2.88 -15.88
N SER A 71 4.88 -3.96 -15.34
CA SER A 71 3.56 -4.01 -14.72
C SER A 71 3.50 -3.19 -13.43
N ALA A 72 4.52 -3.29 -12.57
CA ALA A 72 4.63 -2.45 -11.38
C ALA A 72 4.75 -0.95 -11.72
N ILE A 73 5.47 -0.59 -12.80
CA ILE A 73 5.55 0.79 -13.29
C ILE A 73 4.20 1.29 -13.81
N MET A 74 3.50 0.46 -14.59
CA MET A 74 2.15 0.76 -15.07
C MET A 74 1.18 0.99 -13.92
N LEU A 75 1.16 0.08 -12.93
CA LEU A 75 0.33 0.21 -11.73
C LEU A 75 0.69 1.45 -10.92
N GLY A 76 1.99 1.75 -10.76
CA GLY A 76 2.46 2.97 -10.10
C GLY A 76 1.97 4.23 -10.82
N GLY A 77 2.03 4.26 -12.15
CA GLY A 77 1.51 5.36 -12.96
C GLY A 77 -0.01 5.53 -12.82
N LEU A 78 -0.77 4.43 -12.92
CA LEU A 78 -2.23 4.42 -12.76
C LEU A 78 -2.65 4.94 -11.37
N LEU A 79 -2.05 4.41 -10.31
CA LEU A 79 -2.36 4.79 -8.93
C LEU A 79 -1.88 6.21 -8.60
N SER A 80 -0.82 6.69 -9.25
CA SER A 80 -0.40 8.10 -9.14
C SER A 80 -1.44 9.03 -9.78
N LEU A 81 -1.98 8.64 -10.93
CA LEU A 81 -3.07 9.39 -11.57
C LEU A 81 -4.31 9.41 -10.68
N TRP A 82 -4.70 8.28 -10.10
CA TRP A 82 -5.81 8.22 -9.15
C TRP A 82 -5.60 9.14 -7.94
N LEU A 83 -4.41 9.11 -7.36
CA LEU A 83 -4.07 9.98 -6.24
C LEU A 83 -4.24 11.47 -6.62
N ILE A 84 -3.72 11.88 -7.78
CA ILE A 84 -3.84 13.26 -8.27
C ILE A 84 -5.32 13.66 -8.44
N LEU A 85 -6.12 12.78 -9.04
CA LEU A 85 -7.54 13.03 -9.28
C LEU A 85 -8.37 13.07 -7.98
N GLN A 86 -7.94 12.41 -6.91
CA GLN A 86 -8.60 12.49 -5.61
C GLN A 86 -8.31 13.79 -4.84
N VAL A 87 -7.21 14.50 -5.12
CA VAL A 87 -6.81 15.71 -4.36
C VAL A 87 -7.91 16.78 -4.35
N PRO A 88 -8.52 17.17 -5.50
CA PRO A 88 -9.60 18.16 -5.48
C PRO A 88 -10.81 17.71 -4.65
N THR A 89 -11.19 16.43 -4.74
CA THR A 89 -12.32 15.88 -3.98
C THR A 89 -12.05 15.88 -2.48
N LEU A 90 -10.82 15.56 -2.06
CA LEU A 90 -10.41 15.63 -0.66
C LEU A 90 -10.47 17.07 -0.14
N LEU A 91 -9.90 18.02 -0.89
CA LEU A 91 -9.87 19.44 -0.51
C LEU A 91 -11.27 20.07 -0.47
N ALA A 92 -12.19 19.62 -1.32
CA ALA A 92 -13.58 20.04 -1.26
C ALA A 92 -14.35 19.45 -0.06
N ASN A 93 -13.84 18.37 0.56
CA ASN A 93 -14.54 17.59 1.58
C ASN A 93 -13.65 17.31 2.81
N ILE A 94 -12.93 18.32 3.31
CA ILE A 94 -11.94 18.17 4.39
C ILE A 94 -12.49 17.61 5.71
N HIS A 95 -13.80 17.69 5.95
CA HIS A 95 -14.44 17.13 7.16
C HIS A 95 -15.01 15.72 6.96
N ASN A 96 -14.84 15.13 5.78
CA ASN A 96 -15.38 13.81 5.44
C ASN A 96 -14.32 12.72 5.58
N GLY A 97 -14.40 11.94 6.67
CA GLY A 97 -13.47 10.85 6.95
C GLY A 97 -13.37 9.80 5.85
N SER A 98 -14.45 9.50 5.13
CA SER A 98 -14.39 8.54 4.02
C SER A 98 -13.53 9.04 2.87
N LYS A 99 -13.54 10.35 2.58
CA LYS A 99 -12.67 10.96 1.57
C LYS A 99 -11.21 10.96 2.01
N TRP A 100 -10.94 11.18 3.29
CA TRP A 100 -9.60 10.99 3.86
C TRP A 100 -9.14 9.54 3.75
N THR A 101 -9.97 8.57 4.12
CA THR A 101 -9.65 7.14 4.00
C THR A 101 -9.26 6.80 2.56
N SER A 102 -10.11 7.10 1.58
CA SER A 102 -9.85 6.75 0.18
C SER A 102 -8.61 7.42 -0.41
N ALA A 103 -8.33 8.68 -0.06
CA ALA A 103 -7.18 9.39 -0.59
C ALA A 103 -5.87 8.80 -0.06
N PHE A 104 -5.85 8.44 1.22
CA PHE A 104 -4.66 7.88 1.86
C PHE A 104 -4.48 6.38 1.60
N GLU A 105 -5.57 5.62 1.40
CA GLU A 105 -5.49 4.28 0.80
C GLU A 105 -4.85 4.34 -0.59
N CYS A 106 -5.29 5.26 -1.45
CA CYS A 106 -4.70 5.44 -2.77
C CYS A 106 -3.22 5.84 -2.70
N LEU A 107 -2.85 6.74 -1.77
CA LEU A 107 -1.46 7.11 -1.51
C LEU A 107 -0.63 5.88 -1.12
N ALA A 108 -1.09 5.06 -0.18
CA ALA A 108 -0.37 3.88 0.27
C ALA A 108 -0.23 2.81 -0.83
N LEU A 109 -1.27 2.59 -1.64
CA LEU A 109 -1.22 1.68 -2.79
C LEU A 109 -0.24 2.17 -3.87
N CYS A 110 -0.29 3.46 -4.18
CA CYS A 110 0.65 4.12 -5.10
C CYS A 110 2.09 3.97 -4.61
N SER A 111 2.33 4.25 -3.32
CA SER A 111 3.61 4.07 -2.66
C SER A 111 4.14 2.64 -2.76
N ALA A 112 3.27 1.65 -2.52
CA ALA A 112 3.63 0.24 -2.62
C ALA A 112 4.02 -0.15 -4.06
N ALA A 113 3.29 0.33 -5.06
CA ALA A 113 3.60 0.06 -6.47
C ALA A 113 4.97 0.60 -6.89
N TRP A 114 5.34 1.82 -6.47
CA TRP A 114 6.65 2.39 -6.77
C TRP A 114 7.79 1.66 -6.05
N VAL A 115 7.57 1.25 -4.79
CA VAL A 115 8.55 0.40 -4.06
C VAL A 115 8.71 -0.96 -4.74
N LEU A 116 7.63 -1.57 -5.23
CA LEU A 116 7.67 -2.81 -6.00
C LEU A 116 8.46 -2.64 -7.31
N ALA A 117 8.19 -1.57 -8.06
CA ALA A 117 8.88 -1.28 -9.32
C ALA A 117 10.40 -1.16 -9.13
N HIS A 118 10.84 -0.53 -8.04
CA HIS A 118 12.26 -0.48 -7.68
C HIS A 118 12.80 -1.84 -7.24
N ALA A 119 12.07 -2.58 -6.40
CA ALA A 119 12.50 -3.90 -5.93
C ALA A 119 12.70 -4.92 -7.06
N LEU A 120 11.93 -4.80 -8.15
CA LEU A 120 12.05 -5.60 -9.36
C LEU A 120 13.14 -5.08 -10.32
N SER A 121 13.58 -3.84 -10.17
CA SER A 121 14.65 -3.24 -10.98
C SER A 121 16.04 -3.77 -10.61
N ASP A 122 16.22 -4.23 -9.38
CA ASP A 122 17.51 -4.63 -8.82
C ASP A 122 17.98 -6.02 -9.30
N SER A 123 17.09 -6.80 -9.95
CA SER A 123 17.44 -8.12 -10.49
C SER A 123 18.11 -8.06 -11.88
N ALA A 124 18.19 -6.87 -12.51
CA ALA A 124 18.90 -6.68 -13.78
C ALA A 124 20.24 -5.97 -13.52
N THR A 125 21.34 -6.66 -13.79
CA THR A 125 22.76 -6.30 -13.56
C THR A 125 23.26 -5.02 -14.26
N VAL A 126 22.40 -4.22 -14.91
CA VAL A 126 22.78 -3.01 -15.63
C VAL A 126 22.28 -1.76 -14.89
N ARG A 127 23.23 -1.00 -14.33
CA ARG A 127 23.01 0.26 -13.61
C ARG A 127 22.70 1.39 -14.61
N THR A 128 21.47 1.44 -15.10
CA THR A 128 20.99 2.49 -16.03
C THR A 128 20.47 3.72 -15.26
N SER A 129 20.39 4.88 -15.92
CA SER A 129 19.80 6.12 -15.37
C SER A 129 18.35 5.94 -14.87
N TRP A 130 17.64 4.92 -15.37
CA TRP A 130 16.31 4.53 -14.95
C TRP A 130 16.27 3.94 -13.53
N ASN A 131 17.31 3.23 -13.10
CA ASN A 131 17.35 2.64 -11.76
C ASN A 131 17.43 3.72 -10.67
N GLY A 132 18.16 4.82 -10.94
CA GLY A 132 18.23 5.98 -10.05
C GLY A 132 16.87 6.70 -9.90
N ARG A 133 16.12 6.84 -10.99
CA ARG A 133 14.75 7.39 -10.95
C ARG A 133 13.79 6.52 -10.16
N LEU A 134 13.81 5.20 -10.39
CA LEU A 134 12.95 4.26 -9.64
C LEU A 134 13.30 4.24 -8.15
N ARG A 135 14.58 4.35 -7.79
CA ARG A 135 14.99 4.49 -6.39
C ARG A 135 14.40 5.74 -5.75
N ARG A 136 14.48 6.90 -6.40
CA ARG A 136 13.87 8.14 -5.89
C ARG A 136 12.35 8.01 -5.73
N LEU A 137 11.67 7.37 -6.68
CA LEU A 137 10.23 7.11 -6.58
C LEU A 137 9.90 6.14 -5.44
N ALA A 138 10.74 5.14 -5.18
CA ALA A 138 10.59 4.26 -4.02
C ALA A 138 10.85 4.98 -2.69
N ASP A 139 11.81 5.91 -2.64
CA ASP A 139 12.02 6.77 -1.46
C ASP A 139 10.79 7.66 -1.19
N ILE A 140 10.26 8.33 -2.22
CA ILE A 140 8.99 9.08 -2.12
C ILE A 140 7.86 8.15 -1.67
N GLY A 141 7.79 6.95 -2.24
CA GLY A 141 6.82 5.92 -1.87
C GLY A 141 6.91 5.55 -0.39
N ARG A 142 8.11 5.33 0.16
CA ARG A 142 8.32 5.09 1.59
C ARG A 142 7.73 6.22 2.44
N TYR A 143 8.02 7.48 2.09
CA TYR A 143 7.48 8.62 2.84
C TYR A 143 5.96 8.72 2.70
N GLY A 144 5.39 8.54 1.51
CA GLY A 144 3.94 8.54 1.30
C GLY A 144 3.22 7.44 2.09
N PHE A 145 3.80 6.23 2.13
CA PHE A 145 3.26 5.13 2.92
C PHE A 145 3.37 5.43 4.41
N GLY A 146 4.50 5.97 4.87
CA GLY A 146 4.71 6.38 6.25
C GLY A 146 3.75 7.50 6.71
N ILE A 147 3.46 8.48 5.85
CA ILE A 147 2.51 9.59 6.14
C ILE A 147 1.06 9.08 6.22
N THR A 148 0.72 8.03 5.47
CA THR A 148 -0.62 7.44 5.48
C THR A 148 -1.00 6.90 6.86
N LEU A 149 -0.06 6.31 7.58
CA LEU A 149 -0.39 5.58 8.82
C LEU A 149 -0.82 6.50 9.97
N PRO A 150 -0.18 7.66 10.25
CA PRO A 150 -0.70 8.58 11.24
C PRO A 150 -2.10 9.10 10.91
N VAL A 151 -2.43 9.28 9.63
CA VAL A 151 -3.78 9.66 9.19
C VAL A 151 -4.78 8.55 9.49
N PHE A 152 -4.48 7.30 9.13
CA PHE A 152 -5.31 6.15 9.51
C PHE A 152 -5.48 6.04 11.02
N GLY A 153 -4.40 6.26 11.77
CA GLY A 153 -4.43 6.30 13.22
C GLY A 153 -5.40 7.36 13.72
N ALA A 154 -5.30 8.61 13.26
CA ALA A 154 -6.24 9.67 13.61
C ALA A 154 -7.69 9.31 13.26
N LEU A 155 -7.93 8.71 12.09
CA LEU A 155 -9.27 8.23 11.70
C LEU A 155 -9.81 7.14 12.64
N HIS A 156 -8.96 6.30 13.23
CA HIS A 156 -9.39 5.34 14.25
C HIS A 156 -9.87 6.01 15.54
N PHE A 157 -9.27 7.15 15.92
CA PHE A 157 -9.74 7.93 17.07
C PHE A 157 -11.03 8.70 16.76
N ILE A 158 -11.08 9.34 15.59
CA ILE A 158 -12.24 10.17 15.18
C ILE A 158 -13.48 9.30 14.94
N TYR A 159 -13.31 8.14 14.30
CA TYR A 159 -14.40 7.25 13.90
C TYR A 159 -14.40 5.93 14.69
N TRP A 160 -13.98 5.99 15.96
CA TRP A 160 -13.81 4.79 16.79
C TRP A 160 -15.09 3.95 16.90
N GLN A 161 -16.29 4.54 16.86
CA GLN A 161 -17.54 3.78 16.93
C GLN A 161 -17.69 2.83 15.73
N TYR A 162 -17.36 3.31 14.53
CA TYR A 162 -17.39 2.49 13.32
C TYR A 162 -16.27 1.43 13.35
N VAL A 163 -15.07 1.80 13.78
CA VAL A 163 -13.97 0.83 13.91
C VAL A 163 -14.32 -0.27 14.91
N ALA A 164 -14.91 0.08 16.06
CA ALA A 164 -15.34 -0.87 17.07
C ALA A 164 -16.48 -1.78 16.57
N SER A 165 -17.38 -1.28 15.71
CA SER A 165 -18.54 -2.05 15.24
C SER A 165 -18.17 -3.15 14.25
N VAL A 166 -17.03 -3.06 13.58
CA VAL A 166 -16.57 -4.09 12.63
C VAL A 166 -15.70 -5.17 13.28
N ILE A 167 -15.40 -5.05 14.58
CA ILE A 167 -14.64 -6.05 15.32
C ILE A 167 -15.58 -7.20 15.73
N PRO A 168 -15.27 -8.45 15.36
CA PRO A 168 -16.13 -9.58 15.73
C PRO A 168 -16.27 -9.75 17.25
N GLY A 169 -17.48 -10.07 17.71
CA GLY A 169 -17.78 -10.19 19.15
C GLY A 169 -17.05 -11.33 19.88
N TRP A 170 -16.41 -12.25 19.16
CA TRP A 170 -15.58 -13.31 19.75
C TRP A 170 -14.14 -12.86 20.06
N ILE A 171 -13.72 -11.68 19.59
CA ILE A 171 -12.41 -11.12 19.92
C ILE A 171 -12.41 -10.73 21.41
N PRO A 172 -11.46 -11.23 22.21
CA PRO A 172 -11.44 -10.92 23.63
C PRO A 172 -11.14 -9.45 23.88
N GLY A 173 -11.67 -8.93 24.99
CA GLY A 173 -11.52 -7.53 25.39
C GLY A 173 -12.57 -6.60 24.78
N SER A 174 -12.41 -5.30 25.01
CA SER A 174 -13.35 -4.30 24.51
C SER A 174 -13.04 -3.97 23.04
N PRO A 175 -14.03 -3.96 22.13
CA PRO A 175 -13.86 -3.45 20.77
C PRO A 175 -13.33 -2.00 20.74
N VAL A 176 -13.68 -1.20 21.75
CA VAL A 176 -13.18 0.17 21.91
C VAL A 176 -11.68 0.20 22.21
N PHE A 177 -11.20 -0.72 23.04
CA PHE A 177 -9.76 -0.86 23.30
C PHE A 177 -9.02 -1.15 21.99
N TRP A 178 -9.52 -2.10 21.20
CA TRP A 178 -8.90 -2.47 19.93
C TRP A 178 -8.89 -1.33 18.91
N ALA A 179 -9.98 -0.55 18.82
CA ALA A 179 -10.03 0.62 17.94
C ALA A 179 -8.92 1.64 18.26
N TYR A 180 -8.71 1.96 19.54
CA TYR A 180 -7.66 2.88 19.94
C TYR A 180 -6.25 2.26 19.88
N PHE A 181 -6.11 0.99 20.25
CA PHE A 181 -4.84 0.28 20.18
C PHE A 181 -4.31 0.23 18.76
N THR A 182 -5.15 -0.15 17.79
CA THR A 182 -4.74 -0.19 16.38
C THR A 182 -4.51 1.22 15.83
N GLY A 183 -5.25 2.23 16.30
CA GLY A 183 -4.97 3.63 16.00
C GLY A 183 -3.56 4.06 16.45
N CYS A 184 -3.19 3.77 17.70
CA CYS A 184 -1.83 3.98 18.22
C CYS A 184 -0.77 3.22 17.41
N ALA A 185 -1.04 1.95 17.08
CA ALA A 185 -0.13 1.12 16.30
C ALA A 185 0.13 1.71 14.90
N HIS A 186 -0.89 2.25 14.24
CA HIS A 186 -0.75 2.95 12.96
C HIS A 186 0.16 4.18 13.09
N ILE A 187 -0.09 5.05 14.08
CA ILE A 187 0.73 6.25 14.30
C ILE A 187 2.18 5.85 14.56
N ALA A 188 2.42 4.91 15.48
CA ALA A 188 3.76 4.45 15.83
C ALA A 188 4.48 3.84 14.60
N ALA A 189 3.80 3.02 13.81
CA ALA A 189 4.38 2.44 12.61
C ALA A 189 4.73 3.50 11.56
N GLY A 190 3.87 4.51 11.38
CA GLY A 190 4.14 5.66 10.51
C GLY A 190 5.40 6.42 10.92
N LEU A 191 5.49 6.83 12.18
CA LEU A 191 6.63 7.58 12.71
C LEU A 191 7.93 6.76 12.62
N ALA A 192 7.88 5.45 12.88
CA ALA A 192 9.02 4.56 12.71
C ALA A 192 9.48 4.48 11.24
N ILE A 193 8.54 4.32 10.28
CA ILE A 193 8.86 4.27 8.84
C ILE A 193 9.46 5.60 8.36
N LEU A 194 8.91 6.73 8.81
CA LEU A 194 9.35 8.08 8.44
C LEU A 194 10.73 8.40 9.01
N SER A 195 10.95 8.14 10.30
CA SER A 195 12.24 8.40 10.98
C SER A 195 13.33 7.42 10.58
N GLY A 196 12.97 6.20 10.16
CA GLY A 196 13.91 5.10 9.94
C GLY A 196 14.24 4.31 11.20
N VAL A 197 13.82 4.76 12.38
CA VAL A 197 14.06 4.09 13.66
C VAL A 197 13.13 2.89 13.79
N GLN A 198 13.69 1.69 13.93
CA GLN A 198 12.94 0.42 13.93
C GLN A 198 11.97 0.23 12.75
N ALA A 199 12.19 0.96 11.65
CA ALA A 199 11.27 1.02 10.50
C ALA A 199 10.93 -0.36 9.92
N ARG A 200 11.92 -1.25 9.82
CA ARG A 200 11.71 -2.63 9.34
C ARG A 200 10.77 -3.41 10.24
N LEU A 201 10.99 -3.34 11.56
CA LEU A 201 10.15 -4.03 12.54
C LEU A 201 8.72 -3.49 12.49
N ALA A 202 8.57 -2.16 12.46
CA ALA A 202 7.28 -1.49 12.33
C ALA A 202 6.53 -1.94 11.06
N ALA A 203 7.19 -1.96 9.89
CA ALA A 203 6.59 -2.42 8.65
C ALA A 203 6.19 -3.91 8.68
N THR A 204 7.00 -4.76 9.32
CA THR A 204 6.66 -6.19 9.53
C THR A 204 5.44 -6.36 10.43
N MET A 205 5.39 -5.65 11.58
CA MET A 205 4.24 -5.71 12.49
C MET A 205 2.97 -5.18 11.83
N LEU A 206 3.09 -4.13 11.03
CA LEU A 206 1.99 -3.60 10.23
C LEU A 206 1.48 -4.62 9.19
N GLY A 207 2.39 -5.34 8.51
CA GLY A 207 2.02 -6.42 7.59
C GLY A 207 1.28 -7.57 8.29
N ILE A 208 1.72 -7.94 9.50
CA ILE A 208 1.01 -8.93 10.33
C ILE A 208 -0.38 -8.42 10.73
N MET A 209 -0.48 -7.14 11.14
CA MET A 209 -1.75 -6.53 11.53
C MET A 209 -2.74 -6.47 10.36
N PHE A 210 -2.35 -5.96 9.19
CA PHE A 210 -3.23 -5.98 8.02
C PHE A 210 -3.59 -7.40 7.59
N GLY A 211 -2.64 -8.33 7.64
CA GLY A 211 -2.89 -9.75 7.37
C GLY A 211 -3.93 -10.36 8.31
N SER A 212 -3.90 -10.02 9.61
CA SER A 212 -4.90 -10.50 10.55
C SER A 212 -6.28 -9.90 10.27
N TRP A 213 -6.36 -8.62 9.88
CA TRP A 213 -7.63 -7.97 9.52
C TRP A 213 -8.28 -8.56 8.29
N VAL A 214 -7.50 -8.97 7.29
CA VAL A 214 -8.00 -9.71 6.12
C VAL A 214 -8.82 -10.91 6.59
N LEU A 215 -8.28 -11.71 7.52
CA LEU A 215 -8.91 -12.94 7.99
C LEU A 215 -10.03 -12.71 9.01
N ILE A 216 -9.83 -11.78 9.94
CA ILE A 216 -10.70 -11.58 11.11
C ILE A 216 -11.87 -10.65 10.79
N VAL A 217 -11.64 -9.61 9.98
CA VAL A 217 -12.62 -8.54 9.74
C VAL A 217 -13.18 -8.65 8.33
N HIS A 218 -12.34 -8.61 7.31
CA HIS A 218 -12.81 -8.40 5.94
C HIS A 218 -13.40 -9.66 5.30
N VAL A 219 -12.77 -10.83 5.47
CA VAL A 219 -13.32 -12.10 4.95
C VAL A 219 -14.71 -12.39 5.54
N PRO A 220 -14.93 -12.34 6.86
CA PRO A 220 -16.26 -12.57 7.43
C PRO A 220 -17.32 -11.59 6.93
N ARG A 221 -16.97 -10.31 6.76
CA ARG A 221 -17.92 -9.29 6.25
C ARG A 221 -18.32 -9.56 4.80
N VAL A 222 -17.37 -9.94 3.94
CA VAL A 222 -17.66 -10.36 2.56
C VAL A 222 -18.56 -11.59 2.54
N LEU A 223 -18.29 -12.59 3.39
CA LEU A 223 -19.12 -13.79 3.47
C LEU A 223 -20.54 -13.49 3.97
N ALA A 224 -20.69 -12.53 4.89
CA ALA A 224 -21.99 -12.09 5.40
C ALA A 224 -22.77 -11.22 4.40
N SER A 225 -22.10 -10.61 3.41
CA SER A 225 -22.72 -9.72 2.43
C SER A 225 -22.02 -9.81 1.06
N PRO A 226 -22.12 -10.96 0.37
CA PRO A 226 -21.32 -11.24 -0.83
C PRO A 226 -21.71 -10.37 -2.03
N HIS A 227 -22.90 -9.76 -2.02
CA HIS A 227 -23.34 -8.83 -3.06
C HIS A 227 -22.95 -7.37 -2.78
N ASN A 228 -22.33 -7.08 -1.63
CA ASN A 228 -21.92 -5.73 -1.27
C ASN A 228 -20.52 -5.43 -1.80
N GLN A 229 -20.45 -4.60 -2.85
CA GLN A 229 -19.19 -4.19 -3.47
C GLN A 229 -18.23 -3.50 -2.47
N SER A 230 -18.72 -2.73 -1.49
CA SER A 230 -17.85 -2.01 -0.56
C SER A 230 -17.09 -2.95 0.39
N GLU A 231 -17.68 -4.09 0.73
CA GLU A 231 -17.04 -5.14 1.52
C GLU A 231 -15.89 -5.79 0.75
N TRP A 232 -16.15 -6.11 -0.53
CA TRP A 232 -15.13 -6.64 -1.43
C TRP A 232 -13.99 -5.65 -1.67
N THR A 233 -14.30 -4.37 -1.88
CA THR A 233 -13.29 -3.31 -2.02
C THR A 233 -12.43 -3.23 -0.77
N SER A 234 -13.05 -3.23 0.42
CA SER A 234 -12.33 -3.18 1.69
C SER A 234 -11.38 -4.37 1.88
N LEU A 235 -11.83 -5.58 1.50
CA LEU A 235 -11.00 -6.78 1.50
C LEU A 235 -9.79 -6.64 0.56
N CYS A 236 -10.00 -6.14 -0.66
CA CYS A 236 -8.92 -5.93 -1.63
C CYS A 236 -7.91 -4.89 -1.16
N VAL A 237 -8.38 -3.79 -0.57
CA VAL A 237 -7.52 -2.78 0.07
C VAL A 237 -6.67 -3.43 1.16
N ALA A 238 -7.27 -4.17 2.08
CA ALA A 238 -6.56 -4.80 3.19
C ALA A 238 -5.47 -5.78 2.70
N ILE A 239 -5.76 -6.59 1.68
CA ILE A 239 -4.78 -7.49 1.05
C ILE A 239 -3.64 -6.70 0.41
N ALA A 240 -3.96 -5.66 -0.36
CA ALA A 240 -2.97 -4.86 -1.06
C ALA A 240 -2.09 -4.04 -0.09
N LEU A 241 -2.65 -3.48 0.98
CA LEU A 241 -1.92 -2.78 2.04
C LEU A 241 -1.05 -3.73 2.86
N CYS A 242 -1.52 -4.96 3.13
CA CYS A 242 -0.69 -6.01 3.70
C CYS A 242 0.53 -6.28 2.81
N GLY A 243 0.32 -6.43 1.50
CA GLY A 243 1.41 -6.53 0.52
C GLY A 243 2.36 -5.33 0.54
N GLY A 244 1.81 -4.11 0.59
CA GLY A 244 2.56 -2.87 0.71
C GLY A 244 3.44 -2.82 1.95
N ALA A 245 2.93 -3.22 3.11
CA ALA A 245 3.70 -3.26 4.36
C ALA A 245 4.89 -4.24 4.27
N TRP A 246 4.68 -5.42 3.67
CA TRP A 246 5.77 -6.39 3.43
C TRP A 246 6.79 -5.91 2.39
N LEU A 247 6.34 -5.18 1.36
CA LEU A 247 7.24 -4.50 0.41
C LEU A 247 8.09 -3.45 1.12
N MET A 248 7.50 -2.64 2.00
CA MET A 248 8.24 -1.66 2.82
C MET A 248 9.25 -2.35 3.74
N ALA A 249 8.88 -3.43 4.43
CA ALA A 249 9.80 -4.20 5.27
C ALA A 249 11.00 -4.70 4.46
N GLY A 250 10.76 -5.22 3.24
CA GLY A 250 11.81 -5.65 2.33
C GLY A 250 12.67 -4.51 1.79
N TYR A 251 12.09 -3.34 1.53
CA TYR A 251 12.81 -2.14 1.11
C TYR A 251 13.75 -1.64 2.20
N LEU A 252 13.24 -1.49 3.41
CA LEU A 252 13.97 -0.98 4.58
C LEU A 252 15.10 -1.92 5.03
N ALA A 253 14.92 -3.23 4.86
CA ALA A 253 15.98 -4.22 5.11
C ALA A 253 17.20 -4.05 4.19
N ARG A 254 17.00 -3.57 2.96
CA ARG A 254 18.09 -3.32 2.00
C ARG A 254 18.78 -2.00 2.29
N SER A 255 18.02 -0.97 2.63
CA SER A 255 18.57 0.35 2.96
C SER A 255 19.54 0.30 4.14
N SER A 256 19.24 -0.49 5.19
CA SER A 256 20.14 -0.64 6.34
C SER A 256 21.48 -1.26 5.96
N VAL A 257 21.48 -2.28 5.09
CA VAL A 257 22.70 -2.96 4.63
C VAL A 257 23.59 -2.03 3.80
N THR A 258 23.00 -1.21 2.93
CA THR A 258 23.77 -0.25 2.12
C THR A 258 24.39 0.88 2.93
N VAL A 259 23.78 1.29 4.05
CA VAL A 259 24.37 2.32 4.92
C VAL A 259 25.58 1.77 5.66
N ASP A 260 25.47 0.55 6.21
CA ASP A 260 26.54 -0.10 6.98
C ASP A 260 27.80 -0.31 6.15
N THR A 261 27.65 -0.88 4.94
CA THR A 261 28.75 -1.08 3.98
C THR A 261 29.40 0.22 3.48
N SER A 262 28.67 1.33 3.43
CA SER A 262 29.24 2.64 3.06
C SER A 262 30.06 3.28 4.18
N GLN A 263 29.80 2.93 5.44
CA GLN A 263 30.58 3.42 6.59
C GLN A 263 31.91 2.66 6.71
N ASP A 264 31.94 1.38 6.35
CA ASP A 264 33.12 0.52 6.41
C ASP A 264 34.17 0.81 5.30
N HIS A 265 33.79 1.59 4.27
CA HIS A 265 34.69 2.00 3.17
C HIS A 265 35.16 3.46 3.28
N ARG A 266 34.95 4.16 4.40
CA ARG A 266 35.62 5.43 4.62
C ARG A 266 37.13 5.17 4.85
N PRO A 267 38.03 5.71 4.02
CA PRO A 267 39.46 5.56 4.25
C PRO A 267 39.79 6.11 5.64
N GLN A 268 40.36 5.26 6.50
CA GLN A 268 40.90 5.69 7.78
C GLN A 268 41.93 6.78 7.48
N ARG A 269 41.68 8.00 7.94
CA ARG A 269 42.68 9.06 7.85
C ARG A 269 43.87 8.60 8.66
N GLU A 270 44.98 8.28 7.99
CA GLU A 270 46.24 8.03 8.67
C GLU A 270 46.57 9.25 9.55
N PRO A 271 46.96 9.03 10.82
CA PRO A 271 47.40 10.12 11.67
C PRO A 271 48.63 10.75 11.04
N ALA A 272 48.56 12.06 10.77
CA ALA A 272 49.70 12.82 10.29
C ALA A 272 50.83 12.67 11.32
N SER A 273 51.92 12.02 10.91
CA SER A 273 53.15 11.94 11.67
C SER A 273 53.70 13.36 11.85
N ALA A 274 53.74 13.83 13.09
CA ALA A 274 54.40 15.05 13.52
C ALA A 274 55.92 14.84 13.62
#